data_AF-A0A326RIL5-F1
#
_entry.id   AF-A0A326RIL5-F1
#
_cell.length_a   1.000
_cell.length_b   1.000
_cell.length_c   1.000
_cell.angle_alpha   90.00
_cell.angle_beta   90.00
_cell.angle_gamma   90.00
#
_symmetry.space_group_name_H-M   'P 1'
#
loop_
_entity.id
_entity.type
_entity.pdbx_description
1 polymer ?
#
loop_
_entity_poly.entity_id
_entity_poly.type
_entity_poly.pdbx_seq_one_letter_code
_entity_poly.pdbx_strand_id
1 'polypeptide(L)'
;MTTLKILIDPSYPTHLIKSLESIHSLQQTKRFEIYRWSNGIENKFSLEESIFLSIDEAKRGLSESTLKHLEYGYRMFVMKPAKDQDFFEFAMTVLRVWPFIIEKSEKAKKDRFCYTFRYAGRKLSKVSPKLHSKL
;
A
#
# COMPACT_ATOMS: atom_id res chain seq x y z
N MET A 1 -13.85 -16.95 -3.64
CA MET A 1 -12.85 -16.01 -3.07
C MET A 1 -13.13 -14.65 -3.67
N THR A 2 -13.19 -13.60 -2.84
CA THR A 2 -13.38 -12.23 -3.31
C THR A 2 -12.04 -11.66 -3.77
N THR A 3 -12.01 -11.01 -4.94
CA THR A 3 -10.80 -10.39 -5.50
C THR A 3 -10.46 -9.12 -4.72
N LEU A 4 -9.25 -9.03 -4.19
CA LEU A 4 -8.78 -7.86 -3.46
C LEU A 4 -8.33 -6.75 -4.43
N LYS A 5 -8.62 -5.51 -4.08
CA LYS A 5 -8.28 -4.32 -4.87
C LYS A 5 -7.10 -3.61 -4.23
N ILE A 6 -5.98 -3.52 -4.92
CA ILE A 6 -4.82 -2.73 -4.48
C ILE A 6 -4.91 -1.36 -5.15
N LEU A 7 -5.21 -0.34 -4.34
CA LEU A 7 -5.31 1.06 -4.75
C LEU A 7 -3.95 1.73 -4.51
N ILE A 8 -3.24 2.06 -5.59
CA ILE A 8 -1.89 2.61 -5.54
C ILE A 8 -1.92 4.13 -5.70
N ASP A 9 -1.35 4.85 -4.75
CA ASP A 9 -1.21 6.31 -4.75
C ASP A 9 -0.61 6.83 -6.07
N PRO A 10 -1.19 7.89 -6.66
CA PRO A 10 -0.77 8.42 -7.95
C PRO A 10 0.66 8.95 -7.97
N SER A 11 1.26 9.19 -6.80
CA SER A 11 2.66 9.59 -6.63
C SER A 11 3.65 8.48 -6.99
N TYR A 12 3.20 7.21 -7.08
CA TYR A 12 4.03 6.14 -7.61
C TYR A 12 4.27 6.32 -9.12
N PRO A 13 5.47 5.99 -9.64
CA PRO A 13 5.76 6.10 -11.07
C PRO A 13 4.73 5.35 -11.94
N THR A 14 4.18 6.02 -12.95
CA THR A 14 3.14 5.44 -13.82
C THR A 14 3.57 4.12 -14.45
N HIS A 15 4.83 4.00 -14.89
CA HIS A 15 5.36 2.78 -15.51
C HIS A 15 5.47 1.62 -14.52
N LEU A 16 5.76 1.89 -13.25
CA LEU A 16 5.75 0.87 -12.20
C LEU A 16 4.33 0.33 -12.01
N ILE A 17 3.33 1.22 -11.89
CA ILE A 17 1.93 0.80 -11.71
C ILE A 17 1.48 -0.07 -12.89
N LYS A 18 1.72 0.37 -14.13
CA LYS A 18 1.40 -0.41 -15.34
C LYS A 18 2.09 -1.78 -15.38
N SER A 19 3.34 -1.84 -14.91
CA SER A 19 4.08 -3.10 -14.83
C SER A 19 3.45 -4.05 -13.82
N LEU A 20 3.05 -3.53 -12.65
CA LEU A 20 2.34 -4.32 -11.63
C LEU A 20 0.98 -4.80 -12.15
N GLU A 21 0.20 -3.94 -12.80
CA GLU A 21 -1.07 -4.29 -13.46
C GLU A 21 -0.86 -5.44 -14.47
N SER A 22 0.17 -5.32 -15.31
CA SER A 22 0.52 -6.34 -16.31
C SER A 22 0.91 -7.66 -15.66
N ILE A 23 1.78 -7.64 -14.64
CA ILE A 23 2.19 -8.84 -13.90
C ILE A 23 0.97 -9.53 -13.28
N HIS A 24 0.06 -8.76 -12.67
CA HIS A 24 -1.14 -9.31 -12.05
C HIS A 24 -2.17 -9.82 -13.06
N SER A 25 -2.20 -9.30 -14.28
CA SER A 25 -3.05 -9.84 -15.34
C SER A 25 -2.68 -11.27 -15.76
N LEU A 26 -1.43 -11.68 -15.50
CA LEU A 26 -0.93 -13.04 -15.82
C LEU A 26 -1.33 -14.10 -14.78
N GLN A 27 -2.02 -13.72 -13.69
CA GLN A 27 -2.44 -14.66 -12.67
C GLN A 27 -3.49 -15.64 -13.23
N GLN A 28 -3.25 -16.95 -13.10
CA GLN A 28 -4.24 -17.98 -13.45
C GLN A 28 -5.54 -17.84 -12.64
N THR A 29 -5.43 -17.41 -11.38
CA THR A 29 -6.56 -17.05 -10.52
C THR A 29 -6.49 -15.57 -10.18
N LYS A 30 -7.50 -14.79 -10.60
CA LYS A 30 -7.58 -13.33 -10.35
C LYS A 30 -7.86 -13.00 -8.88
N ARG A 31 -6.84 -13.16 -8.04
CA ARG A 31 -6.91 -12.85 -6.60
C ARG A 31 -6.77 -11.36 -6.30
N PHE A 32 -6.07 -10.63 -7.17
CA PHE A 32 -5.80 -9.21 -7.01
C PHE A 32 -6.10 -8.45 -8.29
N GLU A 33 -6.62 -7.24 -8.13
CA GLU A 33 -6.71 -6.24 -9.19
C GLU A 33 -6.07 -4.95 -8.69
N ILE A 34 -5.32 -4.31 -9.58
CA ILE A 34 -4.59 -3.08 -9.26
C ILE A 34 -5.31 -1.91 -9.90
N TYR A 35 -5.45 -0.84 -9.14
CA TYR A 35 -5.96 0.43 -9.64
C TYR A 35 -5.08 1.56 -9.17
N ARG A 36 -5.05 2.63 -9.96
CA ARG A 36 -4.56 3.93 -9.48
C ARG A 36 -5.56 4.50 -8.50
N TRP A 37 -5.08 4.92 -7.35
CA TRP A 37 -5.89 5.64 -6.38
C TRP A 37 -6.19 7.04 -6.93
N SER A 38 -7.47 7.35 -7.06
CA SER A 38 -7.97 8.65 -7.47
C SER A 38 -9.21 8.98 -6.66
N ASN A 39 -9.51 10.26 -6.45
CA ASN A 39 -10.67 10.69 -5.67
C ASN A 39 -11.94 9.92 -6.06
N GLY A 40 -12.57 9.28 -5.08
CA GLY A 40 -13.84 8.57 -5.23
C GLY A 40 -13.71 7.15 -5.78
N ILE A 41 -12.52 6.64 -6.10
CA ILE A 41 -12.36 5.23 -6.48
C ILE A 41 -12.58 4.32 -5.27
N GLU A 42 -12.22 4.78 -4.07
CA GLU A 42 -12.52 4.10 -2.80
C GLU A 42 -14.02 3.93 -2.57
N ASN A 43 -14.88 4.75 -3.17
CA ASN A 43 -16.33 4.60 -3.07
C ASN A 43 -16.88 3.47 -3.96
N LYS A 44 -16.07 2.95 -4.90
CA LYS A 44 -16.47 1.84 -5.79
C LYS A 44 -16.24 0.47 -5.17
N PHE A 45 -15.46 0.40 -4.09
CA PHE A 45 -15.04 -0.87 -3.47
C PHE A 45 -15.22 -0.79 -1.96
N SER A 46 -15.60 -1.90 -1.32
CA SER A 46 -15.66 -1.91 0.13
C SER A 46 -14.25 -1.82 0.73
N LEU A 47 -14.12 -1.27 1.95
CA LEU A 47 -12.85 -1.25 2.68
C LEU A 47 -12.30 -2.68 2.93
N GLU A 48 -13.20 -3.64 3.12
CA GLU A 48 -12.86 -5.06 3.30
C GLU A 48 -12.25 -5.71 2.05
N GLU A 49 -12.49 -5.14 0.88
CA GLU A 49 -11.90 -5.59 -0.39
C GLU A 49 -10.70 -4.74 -0.81
N SER A 50 -10.50 -3.58 -0.17
CA SER A 50 -9.49 -2.60 -0.58
C SER A 50 -8.21 -2.64 0.28
N ILE A 51 -7.08 -2.53 -0.38
CA ILE A 51 -5.74 -2.37 0.20
C ILE A 51 -5.13 -1.12 -0.42
N PHE A 52 -4.59 -0.25 0.42
CA PHE A 52 -4.06 1.04 -0.01
C PHE A 52 -2.54 1.00 0.03
N LEU A 53 -1.91 1.37 -1.07
CA LEU A 53 -0.47 1.50 -1.20
C LEU A 53 -0.13 2.98 -1.34
N SER A 54 0.25 3.62 -0.23
CA SER A 54 0.45 5.07 -0.16
C SER A 54 1.91 5.48 -0.05
N ILE A 55 2.18 6.77 -0.27
CA ILE A 55 3.45 7.42 0.07
C ILE A 55 3.23 8.31 1.30
N ASP A 56 4.17 8.32 2.23
CA ASP A 56 4.13 9.22 3.39
C ASP A 56 5.51 9.87 3.61
N GLU A 57 5.58 11.17 3.39
CA GLU A 57 6.83 11.93 3.44
C GLU A 57 7.23 12.38 4.86
N ALA A 58 6.43 12.05 5.89
CA ALA A 58 6.77 12.43 7.26
C ALA A 58 8.10 11.76 7.69
N LYS A 59 9.06 12.59 8.11
CA LYS A 59 10.41 12.17 8.51
C LYS A 59 10.42 11.18 9.68
N ARG A 60 9.48 11.33 10.61
CA ARG A 60 9.32 10.47 11.80
C ARG A 60 7.86 10.04 11.90
N GLY A 61 7.64 8.78 12.27
CA GLY A 61 6.29 8.23 12.39
C GLY A 61 5.52 8.23 11.07
N LEU A 62 4.18 8.24 11.17
CA LEU A 62 3.27 8.45 10.06
C LEU A 62 2.72 9.88 10.14
N SER A 63 2.37 10.46 8.99
CA SER A 63 1.66 11.74 8.93
C SER A 63 0.25 11.60 9.53
N GLU A 64 -0.33 12.73 9.97
CA GLU A 64 -1.70 12.76 10.48
C GLU A 64 -2.72 12.23 9.47
N SER A 65 -2.53 12.51 8.17
CA SER A 65 -3.41 11.99 7.12
C SER A 65 -3.40 10.46 7.07
N THR A 66 -2.22 9.84 7.07
CA THR A 66 -2.11 8.38 7.12
C THR A 66 -2.72 7.82 8.40
N LEU A 67 -2.49 8.47 9.55
CA LEU A 67 -3.10 8.03 10.82
C LEU A 67 -4.63 8.06 10.78
N LYS A 68 -5.23 9.13 10.22
CA LYS A 68 -6.69 9.22 10.04
C LYS A 68 -7.24 8.10 9.14
N HIS A 69 -6.56 7.77 8.05
CA HIS A 69 -6.97 6.62 7.22
C HIS A 69 -6.97 5.31 8.02
N LEU A 70 -5.97 5.09 8.89
CA LEU A 70 -5.94 3.91 9.76
C LEU A 70 -7.07 3.91 10.80
N GLU A 71 -7.44 5.07 11.33
CA GLU A 71 -8.59 5.24 12.22
C GLU A 71 -9.91 4.91 11.51
N TYR A 72 -10.03 5.25 10.23
CA TYR A 72 -11.15 4.87 9.37
C TYR A 72 -11.13 3.40 8.93
N GLY A 73 -10.18 2.61 9.41
CA GLY A 73 -10.13 1.16 9.17
C GLY A 73 -9.42 0.74 7.88
N TYR A 74 -8.64 1.63 7.26
CA TYR A 74 -7.94 1.31 6.03
C TYR A 74 -6.83 0.27 6.28
N ARG A 75 -6.65 -0.64 5.33
CA ARG A 75 -5.55 -1.61 5.29
C ARG A 75 -4.44 -1.07 4.40
N MET A 76 -3.32 -0.67 4.99
CA MET A 76 -2.34 0.16 4.31
C MET A 76 -0.94 -0.46 4.28
N PHE A 77 -0.29 -0.30 3.13
CA PHE A 77 1.15 -0.38 2.97
C PHE A 77 1.67 1.02 2.63
N VAL A 78 2.59 1.54 3.43
CA VAL A 78 3.04 2.92 3.35
C VAL A 78 4.51 2.97 3.00
N MET A 79 4.83 3.52 1.84
CA MET A 79 6.20 3.79 1.42
C MET A 79 6.71 5.06 2.07
N LYS A 80 7.87 4.97 2.69
CA LYS A 80 8.66 6.11 3.17
C LYS A 80 9.72 6.43 2.11
N PRO A 81 9.53 7.49 1.31
CA PRO A 81 10.47 7.85 0.26
C PRO A 81 11.77 8.41 0.84
N ALA A 82 12.82 8.44 0.03
CA ALA A 82 14.04 9.19 0.34
C ALA A 82 13.97 10.57 -0.31
N LYS A 83 14.67 11.56 0.27
CA LYS A 83 14.71 12.94 -0.24
C LYS A 83 15.21 13.00 -1.69
N ASP A 84 16.28 12.25 -1.97
CA ASP A 84 16.94 12.22 -3.27
C ASP A 84 16.80 10.82 -3.88
N GLN A 85 15.56 10.40 -4.12
CA GLN A 85 15.29 9.05 -4.64
C GLN A 85 15.46 8.97 -6.17
N ASP A 86 16.18 7.94 -6.62
CA ASP A 86 16.17 7.51 -8.01
C ASP A 86 14.91 6.66 -8.31
N PHE A 87 14.25 6.94 -9.43
CA PHE A 87 12.98 6.29 -9.80
C PHE A 87 13.15 4.80 -10.12
N PHE A 88 14.30 4.40 -10.67
CA PHE A 88 14.56 2.99 -10.96
C PHE A 88 14.70 2.21 -9.65
N GLU A 89 15.52 2.68 -8.72
CA GLU A 89 15.67 2.04 -7.41
C GLU A 89 14.39 2.10 -6.57
N PHE A 90 13.56 3.14 -6.74
CA PHE A 90 12.22 3.18 -6.14
C PHE A 90 11.35 2.04 -6.67
N ALA A 91 11.29 1.87 -7.99
CA ALA A 91 10.54 0.78 -8.61
C ALA A 91 11.06 -0.59 -8.16
N MET A 92 12.38 -0.77 -8.13
CA MET A 92 13.01 -2.01 -7.66
C MET A 92 12.73 -2.27 -6.18
N THR A 93 12.63 -1.23 -5.35
CA THR A 93 12.24 -1.36 -3.94
C THR A 93 10.81 -1.89 -3.83
N VAL A 94 9.86 -1.31 -4.57
CA VAL A 94 8.46 -1.75 -4.58
C VAL A 94 8.35 -3.20 -5.06
N LEU A 95 9.02 -3.55 -6.15
CA LEU A 95 9.05 -4.92 -6.68
C LEU A 95 9.66 -5.92 -5.68
N ARG A 96 10.71 -5.52 -4.95
CA ARG A 96 11.30 -6.36 -3.89
C ARG A 96 10.35 -6.63 -2.74
N VAL A 97 9.57 -5.63 -2.32
CA VAL A 97 8.63 -5.80 -1.20
C VAL A 97 7.30 -6.41 -1.64
N TRP A 98 7.02 -6.43 -2.94
CA TRP A 98 5.75 -6.84 -3.52
C TRP A 98 5.28 -8.23 -3.08
N PRO A 99 6.12 -9.29 -3.05
CA PRO A 99 5.68 -10.60 -2.57
C PRO A 99 5.17 -10.58 -1.13
N PHE A 100 5.76 -9.75 -0.27
CA PHE A 100 5.34 -9.59 1.11
C PHE A 100 4.03 -8.79 1.22
N ILE A 101 3.81 -7.80 0.35
CA ILE A 101 2.54 -7.07 0.25
C ILE A 101 1.41 -8.07 -0.05
N ILE A 102 1.60 -8.93 -1.05
CA ILE A 102 0.63 -9.96 -1.43
C ILE A 102 0.39 -10.94 -0.27
N GLU A 103 1.45 -11.49 0.33
CA GLU A 103 1.34 -12.45 1.44
C GLU A 103 0.56 -11.86 2.64
N LYS A 104 0.87 -10.62 3.04
CA LYS A 104 0.18 -9.98 4.18
C LYS A 104 -1.26 -9.62 3.83
N SER A 105 -1.54 -9.27 2.58
CA SER A 105 -2.89 -8.98 2.10
C SER A 105 -3.79 -10.21 2.17
N GLU A 106 -3.31 -11.39 1.76
CA GLU A 106 -4.09 -12.62 1.85
C GLU A 106 -4.34 -13.07 3.30
N LYS A 107 -3.31 -12.94 4.16
CA LYS A 107 -3.40 -13.37 5.57
C LYS A 107 -4.31 -12.48 6.42
N ALA A 108 -4.43 -11.20 6.06
CA ALA A 108 -5.10 -10.22 6.89
C ALA A 108 -6.63 -10.34 6.93
N LYS A 109 -7.27 -11.21 6.12
CA LYS A 109 -8.74 -11.33 6.00
C LYS A 109 -9.44 -9.96 6.06
N LYS A 110 -9.93 -9.55 7.23
CA LYS A 110 -10.62 -8.27 7.50
C LYS A 110 -9.92 -7.37 8.51
N ASP A 111 -8.80 -7.81 9.09
CA ASP A 111 -8.13 -7.07 10.15
C ASP A 111 -7.46 -5.82 9.58
N ARG A 112 -7.69 -4.68 10.26
CA ARG A 112 -6.96 -3.45 9.97
C ARG A 112 -5.46 -3.65 10.20
N PHE A 113 -4.65 -3.14 9.29
CA PHE A 113 -3.20 -3.17 9.45
C PHE A 113 -2.55 -1.97 8.79
N CYS A 114 -1.36 -1.65 9.27
CA CYS A 114 -0.45 -0.75 8.60
C CYS A 114 0.94 -1.40 8.58
N TYR A 115 1.53 -1.51 7.41
CA TYR A 115 2.94 -1.84 7.25
C TYR A 115 3.64 -0.68 6.55
N THR A 116 4.88 -0.44 6.95
CA THR A 116 5.75 0.54 6.29
C THR A 116 6.91 -0.16 5.61
N PHE A 117 7.42 0.43 4.55
CA PHE A 117 8.70 0.08 3.96
C PHE A 117 9.42 1.36 3.52
N ARG A 118 10.74 1.27 3.34
CA ARG A 118 11.59 2.41 3.03
C ARG A 118 12.25 2.22 1.68
N TYR A 119 12.60 3.33 1.05
CA TYR A 119 13.49 3.34 -0.12
C TYR A 119 14.75 2.50 0.09
N ALA A 120 15.12 1.72 -0.94
CA ALA A 120 16.17 0.70 -0.92
C ALA A 120 15.98 -0.46 0.09
N GLY A 121 14.86 -0.47 0.82
CA GLY A 121 14.52 -1.51 1.77
C GLY A 121 14.14 -2.84 1.11
N ARG A 122 14.02 -3.88 1.95
CA ARG A 122 13.61 -5.24 1.54
C ARG A 122 12.59 -5.88 2.48
N LYS A 123 12.11 -5.14 3.47
CA LYS A 123 11.25 -5.67 4.53
C LYS A 123 10.10 -4.71 4.80
N LEU A 124 8.96 -5.30 5.12
CA LEU A 124 7.82 -4.60 5.70
C LEU A 124 8.00 -4.51 7.22
N SER A 125 7.69 -3.37 7.80
CA SER A 125 7.68 -3.13 9.24
C SER A 125 6.25 -2.87 9.68
N LYS A 126 5.71 -3.71 10.57
CA LYS A 126 4.36 -3.52 11.10
C LYS A 126 4.34 -2.27 11.97
N VAL A 127 3.40 -1.37 11.70
CA VAL A 127 3.14 -0.23 12.57
C VAL A 127 2.10 -0.68 13.58
N SER A 128 2.48 -0.72 14.85
CA SER A 128 1.50 -0.79 15.93
C SER A 128 0.88 0.60 16.04
N PRO A 129 -0.44 0.78 15.80
CA PRO A 129 -1.08 2.01 16.15
C PRO A 129 -1.04 2.06 17.68
N LYS A 130 -0.08 2.82 18.24
CA LYS A 130 -0.34 3.43 19.54
C LYS A 130 -1.50 4.38 19.25
N LEU A 131 -2.74 3.92 19.47
CA LEU A 131 -3.88 4.81 19.47
C LEU A 131 -3.46 5.97 20.37
N HIS A 132 -3.34 7.16 19.80
CA HIS A 132 -3.24 8.37 20.60
C HIS A 132 -4.60 8.52 21.27
N SER A 133 -4.80 7.81 22.39
CA SER A 133 -5.84 8.10 23.36
C SER A 133 -5.44 9.39 24.08
N LYS A 134 -5.50 10.51 23.36
CA LYS A 134 -5.43 11.87 23.91
C LYS A 134 -6.23 12.76 22.99
N LEU A 135 -7.54 12.79 23.20
CA LEU A 135 -8.29 13.91 23.81
C LEU A 135 -9.77 13.56 23.83
#